data_AF-V5HGU6-F1
#
_entry.id   AF-V5HGU6-F1
#
_cell.length_a   1.000
_cell.length_b   1.000
_cell.length_c   1.000
_cell.angle_alpha   90.00
_cell.angle_beta   90.00
_cell.angle_gamma   90.00
#
_symmetry.space_group_name_H-M   'P 1'
#
loop_
_entity.id
_entity.type
_entity.pdbx_description
1 polymer ?
#
loop_
_entity_poly.entity_id
_entity_poly.type
_entity_poly.pdbx_seq_one_letter_code
_entity_poly.pdbx_strand_id
1 'polypeptide(L)'
;LRTYVRTYVRTYVRTYVRTYVRTYVRTYVRTYVRTYVRTYVRTYVRTYVRTYVRTYVRNVRTYVTYVRTYVRTYVRTYVRYVRTYVRTYVRTYVRTYVRTYVRTYVRTYVRTYVRTYVRTYVRTYVRYVTVRYGTYVRTYVRYGTVRTVRTYVRNVT
;
A
#
# COMPACT_ATOMS: atom_id res chain seq x y z
N LEU A 1 -5.63 -25.56 -8.50
CA LEU A 1 -5.19 -24.34 -9.24
C LEU A 1 -5.86 -23.05 -8.76
N ARG A 2 -7.20 -22.91 -8.83
CA ARG A 2 -7.92 -21.68 -8.43
C ARG A 2 -7.73 -21.30 -6.94
N THR A 3 -7.67 -22.30 -6.06
CA THR A 3 -7.42 -22.14 -4.62
C THR A 3 -5.98 -21.69 -4.33
N TYR A 4 -5.00 -22.32 -5.00
CA TYR A 4 -3.57 -22.00 -4.88
C TYR A 4 -3.23 -20.59 -5.37
N VAL A 5 -3.77 -20.19 -6.54
CA VAL A 5 -3.60 -18.82 -7.05
C VAL A 5 -4.23 -17.80 -6.11
N ARG A 6 -5.41 -18.11 -5.56
CA ARG A 6 -6.10 -17.21 -4.61
C ARG A 6 -5.32 -17.05 -3.31
N THR A 7 -4.74 -18.12 -2.76
CA THR A 7 -3.96 -18.05 -1.53
C THR A 7 -2.63 -17.34 -1.76
N TYR A 8 -1.89 -17.69 -2.82
CA TYR A 8 -0.61 -17.06 -3.16
C TYR A 8 -0.73 -15.57 -3.44
N VAL A 9 -1.71 -15.16 -4.26
CA VAL A 9 -1.93 -13.73 -4.52
C VAL A 9 -2.35 -13.02 -3.25
N ARG A 10 -3.23 -13.62 -2.44
CA ARG A 10 -3.67 -13.01 -1.18
C ARG A 10 -2.51 -12.84 -0.20
N THR A 11 -1.61 -13.81 -0.08
CA THR A 11 -0.47 -13.72 0.82
C THR A 11 0.56 -12.73 0.30
N TYR A 12 0.97 -12.84 -0.97
CA TYR A 12 1.97 -11.96 -1.58
C TYR A 12 1.53 -10.49 -1.58
N VAL A 13 0.30 -10.21 -2.00
CA VAL A 13 -0.24 -8.85 -1.97
C VAL A 13 -0.32 -8.37 -0.53
N ARG A 14 -0.82 -9.19 0.40
CA ARG A 14 -0.94 -8.77 1.79
C ARG A 14 0.41 -8.47 2.40
N THR A 15 1.44 -9.27 2.14
CA THR A 15 2.79 -9.05 2.67
C THR A 15 3.43 -7.83 2.02
N TYR A 16 3.47 -7.75 0.69
CA TYR A 16 4.09 -6.65 -0.05
C TYR A 16 3.44 -5.31 0.26
N VAL A 17 2.10 -5.24 0.21
CA VAL A 17 1.37 -4.02 0.56
C VAL A 17 1.62 -3.66 2.01
N ARG A 18 1.56 -4.62 2.94
CA ARG A 18 1.78 -4.34 4.35
C ARG A 18 3.20 -3.82 4.59
N THR A 19 4.22 -4.41 4.00
CA THR A 19 5.62 -3.97 4.19
C THR A 19 5.89 -2.64 3.52
N TYR A 20 5.52 -2.48 2.25
CA TYR A 20 5.74 -1.26 1.48
C TYR A 20 4.99 -0.07 2.10
N VAL A 21 3.70 -0.24 2.37
CA VAL A 21 2.89 0.82 2.99
C VAL A 21 3.43 1.15 4.38
N ARG A 22 3.74 0.14 5.21
CA ARG A 22 4.26 0.40 6.55
C ARG A 22 5.58 1.14 6.51
N THR A 23 6.49 0.77 5.61
CA THR A 23 7.82 1.40 5.51
C THR A 23 7.73 2.81 4.93
N TYR A 24 7.05 2.99 3.80
CA TYR A 24 6.87 4.28 3.14
C TYR A 24 6.13 5.27 4.05
N VAL A 25 5.00 4.85 4.63
CA VAL A 25 4.23 5.70 5.54
C VAL A 25 5.05 6.04 6.78
N ARG A 26 5.71 5.06 7.41
CA ARG A 26 6.50 5.31 8.61
C ARG A 26 7.65 6.29 8.32
N THR A 27 8.33 6.15 7.19
CA THR A 27 9.48 7.00 6.83
C THR A 27 9.02 8.40 6.45
N TYR A 28 8.04 8.53 5.56
CA TYR A 28 7.50 9.81 5.11
C TYR A 28 6.88 10.59 6.28
N VAL A 29 6.04 9.93 7.09
CA VAL A 29 5.43 10.57 8.25
C VAL A 29 6.48 11.00 9.25
N ARG A 30 7.44 10.13 9.57
CA ARG A 30 8.48 10.46 10.54
C ARG A 30 9.32 11.64 10.08
N THR A 31 9.69 11.70 8.81
CA THR A 31 10.52 12.77 8.25
C THR A 31 9.74 14.07 8.16
N TYR A 32 8.53 14.06 7.59
CA TYR A 32 7.68 15.24 7.45
C TYR A 32 7.28 15.82 8.80
N VAL A 33 6.82 14.98 9.75
CA VAL A 33 6.47 15.45 11.09
C VAL A 33 7.68 16.01 11.82
N ARG A 34 8.81 15.31 11.76
CA ARG A 34 10.03 15.76 12.44
C ARG A 34 10.50 17.11 11.88
N THR A 35 10.47 17.28 10.57
CA THR A 35 10.91 18.52 9.92
C THR A 35 9.94 19.65 10.20
N TYR A 36 8.65 19.47 9.90
CA TYR A 36 7.62 20.50 10.08
C TYR A 36 7.45 20.93 11.53
N VAL A 37 7.38 19.97 12.48
CA VAL A 37 7.28 20.31 13.90
C VAL A 37 8.54 21.03 14.35
N ARG A 38 9.72 20.57 13.95
CA ARG A 38 10.98 21.21 14.34
C ARG A 38 11.10 22.62 13.79
N THR A 39 10.75 22.86 12.54
CA THR A 39 10.82 24.19 11.92
C THR A 39 9.79 25.12 12.54
N TYR A 40 8.52 24.73 12.54
CA TYR A 40 7.42 25.55 13.03
C TYR A 40 7.55 25.89 14.52
N VAL A 41 7.87 24.89 15.35
CA VAL A 41 8.12 25.13 16.78
C VAL A 41 9.33 26.03 16.97
N ARG A 42 10.43 25.78 16.26
CA ARG A 42 11.65 26.59 16.43
C ARG A 42 11.42 28.04 16.00
N THR A 43 10.73 28.29 14.90
CA THR A 43 10.45 29.66 14.43
C THR A 43 9.49 30.36 15.37
N TYR A 44 8.34 29.76 15.66
CA TYR A 44 7.30 30.36 16.50
C TYR A 44 7.78 30.60 17.94
N VAL A 45 8.44 29.62 18.55
CA VAL A 45 9.00 29.78 19.90
C VAL A 45 10.08 30.85 19.86
N ARG A 46 11.00 30.84 18.90
CA ARG A 46 12.08 31.82 18.85
C ARG A 46 11.56 33.25 18.66
N THR A 47 10.56 33.47 17.80
CA THR A 47 10.01 34.81 17.57
C THR A 47 9.24 35.28 18.80
N TYR A 48 8.30 34.48 19.28
CA TYR A 48 7.42 34.85 20.40
C TYR A 48 8.17 35.02 21.71
N VAL A 49 9.10 34.09 22.04
CA VAL A 49 9.95 34.21 23.23
C VAL A 49 10.84 35.43 23.13
N ARG A 50 11.47 35.66 21.97
CA ARG A 50 12.40 36.79 21.82
C ARG A 50 11.69 38.13 21.93
N THR A 51 10.49 38.29 21.35
CA THR A 51 9.73 39.53 21.48
C THR A 51 9.27 39.75 22.91
N TYR A 52 8.65 38.74 23.53
CA TYR A 52 8.09 38.85 24.88
C TYR A 52 9.17 39.05 25.96
N VAL A 53 10.30 38.34 25.85
CA VAL A 53 11.44 38.54 26.78
C VAL A 53 12.06 39.92 26.56
N ARG A 54 12.23 40.37 25.31
CA ARG A 54 12.83 41.68 25.03
C ARG A 54 11.98 42.85 25.52
N THR A 55 10.65 42.74 25.49
CA THR A 55 9.75 43.77 26.01
C THR A 55 9.69 43.79 27.54
N TYR A 56 9.65 42.62 28.20
CA TYR A 56 9.52 42.55 29.65
C TYR A 56 10.84 42.65 30.43
N VAL A 57 11.95 42.12 29.91
CA VAL A 57 13.26 42.14 30.61
C VAL A 57 13.90 43.53 30.65
N ARG A 58 13.43 44.47 29.82
CA ARG A 58 13.87 45.87 29.89
C ARG A 58 13.49 46.54 31.22
N ASN A 59 12.54 45.98 31.99
CA ASN A 59 12.05 46.55 33.25
C ASN A 59 12.36 45.65 34.45
N VAL A 60 13.52 45.83 35.08
CA VAL A 60 13.81 45.39 36.46
C VAL A 60 14.28 43.93 36.62
N ARG A 61 15.46 43.83 37.26
CA ARG A 61 16.28 42.62 37.46
C ARG A 61 15.62 41.51 38.28
N THR A 62 14.55 41.81 39.03
CA THR A 62 13.75 40.86 39.83
C THR A 62 12.60 40.22 39.04
N TYR A 63 12.09 40.86 37.99
CA TYR A 63 11.05 40.29 37.11
C TYR A 63 11.59 39.17 36.20
N VAL A 64 12.90 39.11 36.01
CA VAL A 64 13.57 38.22 35.05
C VAL A 64 13.37 36.74 35.38
N THR A 65 13.40 36.34 36.65
CA THR A 65 13.18 34.94 37.06
C THR A 65 11.74 34.50 36.82
N TYR A 66 10.76 35.34 37.15
CA TYR A 66 9.34 35.07 36.92
C TYR A 66 8.99 35.01 35.44
N VAL A 67 9.51 35.96 34.64
CA VAL A 67 9.34 35.95 33.17
C VAL A 67 9.99 34.70 32.57
N ARG A 68 11.19 34.33 33.03
CA ARG A 68 11.88 33.13 32.54
C ARG A 68 11.13 31.85 32.86
N THR A 69 10.56 31.71 34.07
CA THR A 69 9.76 30.53 34.43
C THR A 69 8.44 30.48 33.68
N TYR A 70 7.72 31.61 33.57
CA TYR A 70 6.46 31.71 32.83
C TYR A 70 6.65 31.43 31.33
N VAL A 71 7.67 32.02 30.71
CA VAL A 71 7.99 31.77 29.30
C VAL A 71 8.37 30.30 29.10
N ARG A 72 9.16 29.72 30.01
CA ARG A 72 9.54 28.29 29.92
C ARG A 72 8.33 27.37 30.04
N THR A 73 7.41 27.63 30.97
CA THR A 73 6.20 26.81 31.14
C THR A 73 5.27 26.95 29.95
N TYR A 74 5.01 28.18 29.49
CA TYR A 74 4.16 28.47 28.34
C TYR A 74 4.69 27.86 27.04
N VAL A 75 6.00 27.99 26.78
CA VAL A 75 6.63 27.33 25.62
C VAL A 75 6.49 25.82 25.73
N ARG A 76 6.71 25.23 26.91
CA ARG A 76 6.65 23.78 27.08
C ARG A 76 5.22 23.25 26.89
N THR A 77 4.21 23.95 27.36
CA THR A 77 2.79 23.59 27.15
C THR A 77 2.39 23.76 25.70
N TYR A 78 2.76 24.87 25.05
CA TYR A 78 2.44 25.12 23.64
C TYR A 78 3.10 24.10 22.71
N VAL A 79 4.39 23.78 22.94
CA VAL A 79 5.09 22.74 22.17
C VAL A 79 4.45 21.37 22.36
N ARG A 80 4.00 21.06 23.58
CA ARG A 80 3.26 19.82 23.86
C ARG A 80 1.95 19.79 23.07
N TYR A 81 1.19 20.89 23.06
CA TYR A 81 -0.05 21.02 22.31
C TYR A 81 0.14 20.84 20.80
N VAL A 82 1.13 21.54 20.22
CA VAL A 82 1.47 21.41 18.78
C VAL A 82 1.88 19.97 18.47
N ARG A 83 2.71 19.35 19.32
CA ARG A 83 3.10 17.94 19.14
C ARG A 83 1.89 17.00 19.19
N THR A 84 0.94 17.21 20.10
CA THR A 84 -0.26 16.39 20.20
C THR A 84 -1.16 16.59 18.98
N TYR A 85 -1.39 17.84 18.55
CA TYR A 85 -2.20 18.18 17.39
C TYR A 85 -1.61 17.59 16.10
N VAL A 86 -0.31 17.75 15.87
CA VAL A 86 0.34 17.18 14.69
C VAL A 86 0.29 15.65 14.76
N ARG A 87 0.53 15.05 15.92
CA ARG A 87 0.42 13.59 16.08
C ARG A 87 -0.99 13.09 15.77
N THR A 88 -2.03 13.75 16.26
CA THR A 88 -3.43 13.34 16.01
C THR A 88 -3.81 13.54 14.56
N TYR A 89 -3.57 14.74 14.00
CA TYR A 89 -3.88 15.07 12.60
C TYR A 89 -3.16 14.15 11.63
N VAL A 90 -1.87 13.93 11.83
CA VAL A 90 -1.09 13.04 10.97
C VAL A 90 -1.57 11.61 11.15
N ARG A 91 -1.82 11.14 12.38
CA ARG A 91 -2.33 9.78 12.60
C ARG A 91 -3.68 9.60 11.92
N THR A 92 -4.61 10.56 12.01
CA THR A 92 -5.93 10.46 11.40
C THR A 92 -5.83 10.54 9.89
N TYR A 93 -5.21 11.59 9.34
CA TYR A 93 -5.07 11.81 7.90
C TYR A 93 -4.31 10.67 7.21
N VAL A 94 -3.18 10.26 7.77
CA VAL A 94 -2.41 9.14 7.22
C VAL A 94 -3.21 7.86 7.31
N ARG A 95 -3.85 7.59 8.46
CA ARG A 95 -4.65 6.36 8.60
C ARG A 95 -5.81 6.34 7.61
N THR A 96 -6.51 7.45 7.41
CA THR A 96 -7.63 7.52 6.47
C THR A 96 -7.15 7.43 5.04
N TYR A 97 -6.22 8.29 4.62
CA TYR A 97 -5.70 8.34 3.25
C TYR A 97 -5.02 7.04 2.85
N VAL A 98 -4.14 6.49 3.69
CA VAL A 98 -3.47 5.22 3.40
C VAL A 98 -4.49 4.10 3.36
N ARG A 99 -5.43 4.04 4.31
CA ARG A 99 -6.45 2.99 4.30
C ARG A 99 -7.32 3.07 3.06
N THR A 100 -7.75 4.26 2.64
CA THR A 100 -8.58 4.42 1.45
C THR A 100 -7.78 4.12 0.19
N TYR A 101 -6.63 4.76 -0.02
CA TYR A 101 -5.78 4.58 -1.19
C TYR A 101 -5.32 3.14 -1.35
N VAL A 102 -4.81 2.52 -0.29
CA VAL A 102 -4.37 1.13 -0.34
C VAL A 102 -5.56 0.22 -0.58
N ARG A 103 -6.69 0.43 0.09
CA ARG A 103 -7.88 -0.39 -0.14
C ARG A 103 -8.38 -0.27 -1.57
N THR A 104 -8.43 0.92 -2.14
CA THR A 104 -8.89 1.13 -3.52
C THR A 104 -7.89 0.56 -4.51
N TYR A 105 -6.62 0.97 -4.45
CA TYR A 105 -5.57 0.54 -5.37
C TYR A 105 -5.36 -0.97 -5.34
N VAL A 106 -5.26 -1.58 -4.15
CA VAL A 106 -5.09 -3.03 -4.04
C VAL A 106 -6.33 -3.75 -4.52
N ARG A 107 -7.53 -3.27 -4.16
CA ARG A 107 -8.77 -3.90 -4.62
C ARG A 107 -8.90 -3.82 -6.13
N THR A 108 -8.61 -2.68 -6.75
CA THR A 108 -8.71 -2.53 -8.20
C THR A 108 -7.63 -3.33 -8.89
N TYR A 109 -6.36 -3.13 -8.55
CA TYR A 109 -5.22 -3.79 -9.20
C TYR A 109 -5.28 -5.30 -9.07
N VAL A 110 -5.52 -5.83 -7.86
CA VAL A 110 -5.62 -7.29 -7.67
C VAL A 110 -6.84 -7.83 -8.38
N ARG A 111 -8.00 -7.16 -8.30
CA ARG A 111 -9.20 -7.63 -8.98
C ARG A 111 -9.01 -7.63 -10.49
N THR A 112 -8.42 -6.59 -11.08
CA THR A 112 -8.19 -6.52 -12.52
C THR A 112 -7.14 -7.53 -12.93
N TYR A 113 -5.94 -7.48 -12.33
CA TYR A 113 -4.82 -8.35 -12.70
C TYR A 113 -5.13 -9.83 -12.51
N VAL A 114 -5.69 -10.23 -11.35
CA VAL A 114 -6.06 -11.64 -11.13
C VAL A 114 -7.17 -12.04 -12.08
N ARG A 115 -8.19 -11.21 -12.28
CA ARG A 115 -9.29 -11.55 -13.18
C ARG A 115 -8.81 -11.67 -14.62
N THR A 116 -7.98 -10.77 -15.10
CA THR A 116 -7.45 -10.82 -16.46
C THR A 116 -6.51 -12.00 -16.62
N TYR A 117 -5.49 -12.12 -15.76
CA TYR A 117 -4.47 -13.16 -15.84
C TYR A 117 -5.06 -14.57 -15.68
N VAL A 118 -5.92 -14.78 -14.69
CA VAL A 118 -6.57 -16.09 -14.51
C VAL A 118 -7.50 -16.38 -15.67
N ARG A 119 -8.29 -15.39 -16.14
CA ARG A 119 -9.22 -15.60 -17.26
C ARG A 119 -8.46 -15.92 -18.55
N THR A 120 -7.39 -15.20 -18.86
CA THR A 120 -6.58 -15.45 -20.06
C THR A 120 -5.89 -16.79 -19.96
N TYR A 121 -5.19 -17.07 -18.86
CA TYR A 121 -4.44 -18.31 -18.68
C TYR A 121 -5.35 -19.55 -18.69
N VAL A 122 -6.48 -19.50 -18.00
CA VAL A 122 -7.46 -20.60 -18.02
C VAL A 122 -8.05 -20.77 -19.42
N ARG A 123 -8.40 -19.67 -20.10
CA ARG A 123 -8.97 -19.73 -21.45
C ARG A 123 -7.98 -20.29 -22.47
N THR A 124 -6.72 -19.89 -22.43
CA THR A 124 -5.69 -20.43 -23.32
C THR A 124 -5.39 -21.88 -23.03
N TYR A 125 -5.27 -22.24 -21.74
CA TYR A 125 -4.99 -23.62 -21.34
C TYR A 125 -6.13 -24.58 -21.71
N VAL A 126 -7.38 -24.20 -21.43
CA VAL A 126 -8.55 -24.99 -21.82
C VAL A 126 -8.57 -25.14 -23.35
N ARG A 127 -8.44 -24.05 -24.11
CA ARG A 127 -8.41 -24.10 -25.59
C ARG A 127 -7.31 -25.03 -26.10
N TYR A 128 -6.12 -24.96 -25.54
CA TYR A 128 -5.01 -25.84 -25.91
C TYR A 128 -5.35 -27.31 -25.68
N VAL A 129 -5.89 -27.63 -24.50
CA VAL A 129 -6.30 -29.00 -24.17
C VAL A 129 -7.42 -29.48 -25.09
N THR A 130 -8.46 -28.66 -25.33
CA THR A 130 -9.58 -29.05 -26.20
C THR A 130 -9.12 -29.29 -27.64
N VAL A 131 -8.27 -28.42 -28.18
CA VAL A 131 -7.71 -28.61 -29.53
C VAL A 131 -6.87 -29.88 -29.58
N ARG A 132 -5.97 -30.09 -28.60
CA ARG A 132 -5.08 -31.26 -28.58
C ARG A 132 -5.85 -32.58 -28.47
N TYR A 133 -6.83 -32.65 -27.57
CA TYR A 133 -7.69 -33.82 -27.43
C TYR A 133 -8.56 -34.03 -28.67
N GLY A 134 -9.13 -32.95 -29.23
CA GLY A 134 -9.90 -33.02 -30.47
C GLY A 134 -9.07 -33.54 -31.65
N THR A 135 -7.84 -33.07 -31.80
CA THR A 135 -6.91 -33.57 -32.83
C THR A 135 -6.55 -35.03 -32.58
N TYR A 136 -6.24 -35.41 -31.33
CA TYR A 136 -5.88 -36.78 -30.98
C TYR A 136 -7.01 -37.77 -31.29
N VAL A 137 -8.23 -37.46 -30.84
CA VAL A 137 -9.42 -38.27 -31.12
C VAL A 137 -9.68 -38.34 -32.62
N ARG A 138 -9.61 -37.22 -33.34
CA ARG A 138 -9.81 -37.20 -34.80
C ARG A 138 -8.79 -38.06 -35.53
N THR A 139 -7.51 -38.00 -35.15
CA THR A 139 -6.47 -38.85 -35.75
C THR A 139 -6.65 -40.32 -35.42
N TYR A 140 -7.00 -40.65 -34.16
CA TYR A 140 -7.23 -42.04 -33.75
C TYR A 140 -8.43 -42.66 -34.46
N VAL A 141 -9.55 -41.93 -34.53
CA VAL A 141 -10.76 -42.38 -35.22
C VAL A 141 -10.48 -42.51 -36.72
N ARG A 142 -9.79 -41.55 -37.35
CA ARG A 142 -9.41 -41.62 -38.77
C ARG A 142 -8.49 -42.80 -39.05
N TYR A 143 -7.47 -43.04 -38.21
CA TYR A 143 -6.57 -44.17 -38.38
C TYR A 143 -7.30 -45.51 -38.18
N GLY A 144 -8.13 -45.61 -37.14
CA GLY A 144 -8.95 -46.79 -36.86
C GLY A 144 -9.89 -47.13 -38.01
N THR A 145 -10.65 -46.14 -38.51
CA THR A 145 -11.59 -46.28 -39.63
C THR A 145 -10.91 -46.61 -40.95
N VAL A 146 -9.81 -45.91 -41.30
CA VAL A 146 -9.05 -46.21 -42.52
C VAL A 146 -8.46 -47.62 -42.46
N ARG A 147 -7.92 -48.03 -41.29
CA ARG A 147 -7.39 -49.37 -41.11
C ARG A 147 -8.47 -50.43 -41.26
N THR A 148 -9.61 -50.30 -40.57
CA THR A 148 -10.70 -51.28 -40.66
C THR A 148 -11.26 -51.40 -42.06
N VAL A 149 -11.53 -50.27 -42.74
CA VAL A 149 -11.98 -50.27 -44.14
C VAL A 149 -10.97 -50.95 -45.05
N ARG A 150 -9.67 -50.65 -44.90
CA ARG A 150 -8.62 -51.25 -45.73
C ARG A 150 -8.49 -52.75 -45.54
N THR A 151 -8.60 -53.25 -44.30
CA THR A 151 -8.64 -54.70 -44.02
C THR A 151 -9.91 -55.35 -44.55
N TYR A 152 -11.06 -54.69 -44.43
CA TYR A 152 -12.32 -55.24 -44.94
C TYR A 152 -12.29 -55.39 -46.46
N VAL A 153 -11.89 -54.34 -47.18
CA VAL A 153 -11.74 -54.39 -48.65
C VAL A 153 -10.77 -55.51 -49.07
N ARG A 154 -9.61 -55.63 -48.41
CA ARG A 154 -8.61 -56.67 -48.73
C ARG A 154 -9.07 -58.10 -48.47
N ASN A 155 -10.05 -58.30 -47.59
CA ASN A 155 -10.58 -59.63 -47.27
C ASN A 155 -11.78 -60.00 -48.15
N VAL A 156 -12.38 -59.03 -48.86
CA VAL A 156 -13.59 -59.20 -49.69
C VAL A 156 -13.28 -59.18 -51.19
N THR A 157 -12.08 -58.72 -51.57
CA THR A 157 -11.49 -58.87 -52.92
C THR A 157 -10.53 -60.05 -52.96
#